data_AF-A0A920JX73-F1
#
_entry.id   AF-A0A920JX73-F1
#
_cell.length_a   1.000
_cell.length_b   1.000
_cell.length_c   1.000
_cell.angle_alpha   90.00
_cell.angle_beta   90.00
_cell.angle_gamma   90.00
#
_symmetry.space_group_name_H-M   'P 1'
#
loop_
_entity.id
_entity.type
_entity.pdbx_description
1 polymer ?
#
loop_
_entity_poly.entity_id
_entity_poly.type
_entity_poly.pdbx_seq_one_letter_code
_entity_poly.pdbx_strand_id
1 'polypeptide(L)'
;MIGQFGVGFYSSFIVAKKVVVETRRAGLDSSEGIKWTCEGEADYQLEPIKKEDRGTSVTMFLKSEENEFASEWRLRSIVKKYSDHISIPVQMLKQEPPPTDENKDETVISEPEWSAINDAQALWTKPRNKIKDEEYKEFYRHVSSDFTDPLSWSHNKVEGKQDYTSLIYIPSMAPMDLYHRDASRGIKLYIKRTFIMDDAEQFLPMYLRFVKGVLDSADLPLNISREILQKTPMVESIKSALTKRVLDMLSKLAKKIKKNMLLFGLSLVRF
;
A
#
# COMPACT_ATOMS: atom_id res chain seq x y z
N MET A 1 13.94 -2.31 -11.24
CA MET A 1 12.60 -1.69 -11.17
C MET A 1 11.46 -2.73 -11.28
N ILE A 2 11.72 -4.01 -11.02
CA ILE A 2 10.67 -5.05 -10.94
C ILE A 2 10.35 -5.18 -9.45
N GLY A 3 9.51 -4.27 -8.95
CA GLY A 3 9.02 -4.25 -7.57
C GLY A 3 7.54 -3.90 -7.56
N GLN A 4 7.09 -3.10 -6.59
CA GLN A 4 5.71 -2.57 -6.48
C GLN A 4 5.10 -2.12 -7.81
N PHE A 5 5.89 -1.43 -8.64
CA PHE A 5 5.43 -0.94 -9.93
C PHE A 5 5.28 -2.05 -10.97
N GLY A 6 6.13 -3.07 -11.01
CA GLY A 6 6.10 -4.09 -12.05
C GLY A 6 4.78 -4.86 -12.06
N VAL A 7 4.41 -5.46 -10.92
CA VAL A 7 3.24 -6.35 -10.90
C VAL A 7 1.92 -5.59 -11.03
N GLY A 8 1.78 -4.45 -10.36
CA GLY A 8 0.58 -3.62 -10.47
C GLY A 8 0.45 -2.94 -11.85
N PHE A 9 1.56 -2.61 -12.49
CA PHE A 9 1.55 -2.04 -13.83
C PHE A 9 1.24 -3.09 -14.89
N TYR A 10 1.90 -4.25 -14.86
CA TYR A 10 1.67 -5.30 -15.85
C TYR A 10 0.29 -5.99 -15.71
N SER A 11 -0.29 -6.02 -14.49
CA SER A 11 -1.65 -6.55 -14.31
C SER A 11 -2.71 -5.75 -15.07
N SER A 12 -2.45 -4.48 -15.39
CA SER A 12 -3.37 -3.67 -16.21
C SER A 12 -3.57 -4.26 -17.62
N PHE A 13 -2.55 -4.90 -18.21
CA PHE A 13 -2.65 -5.55 -19.53
C PHE A 13 -3.44 -6.87 -19.51
N ILE A 14 -3.80 -7.39 -18.33
CA ILE A 14 -4.76 -8.49 -18.22
C ILE A 14 -6.11 -8.02 -18.73
N VAL A 15 -6.54 -6.80 -18.35
CA VAL A 15 -7.87 -6.25 -18.66
C VAL A 15 -7.86 -5.20 -19.78
N ALA A 16 -6.73 -4.56 -20.04
CA ALA A 16 -6.57 -3.51 -21.03
C ALA A 16 -5.78 -3.99 -22.25
N LYS A 17 -6.17 -3.54 -23.45
CA LYS A 17 -5.41 -3.71 -24.70
C LYS A 17 -4.37 -2.61 -24.90
N LYS A 18 -4.52 -1.49 -24.21
CA LYS A 18 -3.61 -0.34 -24.28
C LYS A 18 -3.64 0.43 -22.98
N VAL A 19 -2.47 0.88 -22.56
CA VAL A 19 -2.29 1.68 -21.35
C VAL A 19 -1.53 2.94 -21.72
N VAL A 20 -2.06 4.08 -21.30
CA VAL A 20 -1.44 5.40 -21.47
C VAL A 20 -1.17 5.97 -20.08
N VAL A 21 0.06 6.41 -19.84
CA VAL A 21 0.47 7.05 -18.59
C VAL A 21 0.97 8.44 -18.90
N GLU A 22 0.33 9.46 -18.33
CA GLU A 22 0.73 10.85 -18.47
C GLU A 22 1.15 11.39 -17.10
N THR A 23 2.41 11.78 -16.96
CA THR A 23 2.95 12.20 -15.67
C THR A 23 3.74 13.50 -15.77
N ARG A 24 3.64 14.32 -14.72
CA ARG A 24 4.52 15.47 -14.49
C ARG A 24 4.95 15.48 -13.03
N ARG A 25 6.27 15.43 -12.83
CA ARG A 25 6.87 15.52 -11.48
C ARG A 25 6.53 16.87 -10.83
N ALA A 26 6.26 16.84 -9.52
CA ALA A 26 6.03 18.07 -8.77
C ALA A 26 7.27 18.99 -8.81
N GLY A 27 7.04 20.29 -8.99
CA GLY A 27 8.09 21.31 -9.06
C GLY A 27 8.74 21.49 -10.43
N LEU A 28 8.31 20.74 -11.45
CA LEU A 28 8.70 20.95 -12.84
C LEU A 28 7.68 21.81 -13.60
N ASP A 29 8.11 22.38 -14.72
CA ASP A 29 7.25 23.19 -15.58
C ASP A 29 6.18 22.35 -16.29
N SER A 30 5.05 22.96 -16.65
CA SER A 30 3.96 22.31 -17.40
C SER A 30 4.40 21.67 -18.72
N SER A 31 5.47 22.18 -19.34
CA SER A 31 6.07 21.65 -20.58
C SER A 31 6.93 20.39 -20.38
N GLU A 32 7.27 20.05 -19.14
CA GLU A 32 8.08 18.87 -18.80
C GLU A 32 7.23 17.62 -18.47
N GLY A 33 6.01 17.57 -19.00
CA GLY A 33 5.18 16.37 -18.91
C GLY A 33 5.72 15.26 -19.83
N ILE A 34 5.54 14.02 -19.42
CA ILE A 34 5.89 12.83 -20.21
C ILE A 34 4.65 11.97 -20.37
N LYS A 35 4.42 11.52 -21.59
CA LYS A 35 3.43 10.50 -21.92
C LYS A 35 4.14 9.22 -22.35
N TRP A 36 3.74 8.14 -21.71
CA TRP A 36 4.14 6.79 -22.02
C TRP A 36 2.93 6.03 -22.55
N THR A 37 3.10 5.28 -23.64
CA THR A 37 2.02 4.50 -24.27
C THR A 37 2.51 3.10 -24.62
N CYS A 38 1.72 2.08 -24.32
CA CYS A 38 2.00 0.70 -24.73
C CYS A 38 0.71 -0.09 -24.96
N GLU A 39 0.76 -1.02 -25.90
CA GLU A 39 -0.36 -1.89 -26.30
C GLU A 39 -0.21 -3.32 -25.74
N GLY A 40 0.66 -3.50 -24.74
CA GLY A 40 0.91 -4.79 -24.08
C GLY A 40 1.97 -5.65 -24.77
N GLU A 41 2.59 -5.14 -25.84
CA GLU A 41 3.73 -5.76 -26.51
C GLU A 41 5.08 -5.33 -25.89
N ALA A 42 6.18 -5.80 -26.45
CA ALA A 42 7.53 -5.48 -25.98
C ALA A 42 7.88 -3.99 -26.13
N ASP A 43 7.28 -3.33 -27.12
CA ASP A 43 7.56 -1.94 -27.45
C ASP A 43 6.63 -0.97 -26.72
N TYR A 44 7.19 0.19 -26.38
CA TYR A 44 6.47 1.31 -25.79
C TYR A 44 6.95 2.62 -26.41
N GLN A 45 6.10 3.63 -26.37
CA GLN A 45 6.38 4.96 -26.87
C GLN A 45 6.49 5.94 -25.71
N LEU A 46 7.48 6.84 -25.79
CA LEU A 46 7.68 7.96 -24.89
C LEU A 46 7.64 9.26 -25.70
N GLU A 47 6.80 10.18 -25.28
CA GLU A 47 6.68 11.49 -25.91
C GLU A 47 6.59 12.61 -24.85
N PRO A 48 7.26 13.76 -25.07
CA PRO A 48 7.06 14.93 -24.25
C PRO A 48 5.66 15.51 -24.50
N ILE A 49 4.98 15.91 -23.43
CA ILE A 49 3.65 16.53 -23.49
C ILE A 49 3.59 17.76 -22.59
N LYS A 50 2.68 18.67 -22.91
CA LYS A 50 2.28 19.72 -21.98
C LYS A 50 1.24 19.16 -21.02
N LYS A 51 1.50 19.20 -19.71
CA LYS A 51 0.58 18.80 -18.64
C LYS A 51 0.53 19.87 -17.55
N GLU A 52 -0.61 20.54 -17.45
CA GLU A 52 -0.81 21.63 -16.48
C GLU A 52 -0.83 21.12 -15.03
N ASP A 53 -1.45 19.97 -14.80
CA ASP A 53 -1.56 19.36 -13.48
C ASP A 53 -0.32 18.54 -13.09
N ARG A 54 0.03 18.55 -11.80
CA ARG A 54 1.08 17.66 -11.26
C ARG A 54 0.52 16.25 -11.08
N GLY A 55 1.41 15.26 -11.03
CA GLY A 55 1.05 13.88 -10.71
C GLY A 55 0.95 13.00 -11.94
N THR A 56 0.23 11.89 -11.82
CA THR A 56 0.17 10.82 -12.82
C THR A 56 -1.26 10.46 -13.14
N SER A 57 -1.61 10.44 -14.43
CA SER A 57 -2.87 9.95 -14.98
C SER A 57 -2.59 8.63 -15.68
N VAL A 58 -3.35 7.58 -15.34
CA VAL A 58 -3.25 6.26 -15.98
C VAL A 58 -4.58 5.97 -16.66
N THR A 59 -4.57 5.83 -17.98
CA THR A 59 -5.75 5.53 -18.80
C THR A 59 -5.63 4.13 -19.36
N MET A 60 -6.60 3.29 -19.04
CA MET A 60 -6.69 1.91 -19.52
C MET A 60 -7.76 1.79 -20.60
N PHE A 61 -7.36 1.37 -21.79
CA PHE A 61 -8.28 1.04 -22.86
C PHE A 61 -8.66 -0.44 -22.71
N LEU A 62 -9.86 -0.69 -22.18
CA LEU A 62 -10.33 -2.03 -21.87
C LEU A 62 -10.41 -2.91 -23.12
N LYS A 63 -10.19 -4.22 -22.93
CA LYS A 63 -10.53 -5.24 -23.92
C LYS A 63 -12.05 -5.34 -24.02
N SER A 64 -12.55 -5.77 -25.18
CA SER A 64 -13.99 -5.85 -25.45
C SER A 64 -14.75 -6.77 -24.49
N GLU A 65 -14.08 -7.75 -23.91
CA GLU A 65 -14.67 -8.75 -23.00
C GLU A 65 -14.66 -8.27 -21.53
N GLU A 66 -13.95 -7.19 -21.23
CA GLU A 66 -13.67 -6.70 -19.88
C GLU A 66 -14.54 -5.48 -19.51
N ASN A 67 -15.71 -5.36 -20.15
CA ASN A 67 -16.65 -4.25 -19.95
C ASN A 67 -17.22 -4.19 -18.53
N GLU A 68 -17.05 -5.24 -17.71
CA GLU A 68 -17.44 -5.19 -16.29
C GLU A 68 -16.71 -4.07 -15.54
N PHE A 69 -15.49 -3.71 -15.97
CA PHE A 69 -14.70 -2.62 -15.38
C PHE A 69 -15.12 -1.24 -15.90
N ALA A 70 -16.12 -1.16 -16.79
CA ALA A 70 -16.81 0.09 -17.14
C ALA A 70 -18.10 0.31 -16.32
N SER A 71 -18.51 -0.67 -15.50
CA SER A 71 -19.68 -0.54 -14.62
C SER A 71 -19.33 0.22 -13.35
N GLU A 72 -20.06 1.31 -13.07
CA GLU A 72 -19.85 2.13 -11.86
C GLU A 72 -19.97 1.29 -10.59
N TRP A 73 -21.02 0.47 -10.47
CA TRP A 73 -21.25 -0.36 -9.30
C TRP A 73 -20.09 -1.34 -9.06
N ARG A 74 -19.61 -1.97 -10.14
CA ARG A 74 -18.51 -2.93 -10.08
C ARG A 74 -17.21 -2.25 -9.68
N LEU A 75 -16.87 -1.13 -10.34
CA LEU A 75 -15.70 -0.32 -10.01
C LEU A 75 -15.76 0.18 -8.57
N ARG A 76 -16.88 0.75 -8.13
CA ARG A 76 -17.07 1.26 -6.77
C ARG A 76 -16.85 0.17 -5.73
N SER A 77 -17.36 -1.04 -5.98
CA SER A 77 -17.18 -2.19 -5.10
C SER A 77 -15.71 -2.61 -5.01
N ILE A 78 -15.00 -2.66 -6.13
CA ILE A 78 -13.57 -3.00 -6.20
C ILE A 78 -12.74 -1.92 -5.50
N VAL A 79 -12.91 -0.65 -5.90
CA VAL A 79 -12.19 0.49 -5.33
C VAL A 79 -12.39 0.54 -3.82
N LYS A 80 -13.62 0.41 -3.33
CA LYS A 80 -13.89 0.38 -1.88
C LYS A 80 -13.13 -0.73 -1.17
N LYS A 81 -13.25 -1.97 -1.66
CA LYS A 81 -12.59 -3.14 -1.08
C LYS A 81 -11.08 -2.95 -0.91
N TYR A 82 -10.42 -2.37 -1.92
CA TYR A 82 -8.97 -2.19 -1.93
C TYR A 82 -8.47 -0.84 -1.42
N SER A 83 -9.36 0.11 -1.07
CA SER A 83 -8.98 1.45 -0.57
C SER A 83 -9.41 1.76 0.86
N ASP A 84 -10.29 0.96 1.48
CA ASP A 84 -10.79 1.18 2.85
C ASP A 84 -9.70 1.17 3.93
N HIS A 85 -8.52 0.64 3.61
CA HIS A 85 -7.34 0.58 4.48
C HIS A 85 -6.26 1.63 4.13
N ILE A 86 -6.50 2.45 3.09
CA ILE A 86 -5.60 3.50 2.60
C ILE A 86 -5.98 4.82 3.28
N SER A 87 -4.97 5.58 3.75
CA SER A 87 -5.14 6.84 4.48
C SER A 87 -5.34 8.07 3.58
N ILE A 88 -5.31 7.90 2.26
CA ILE A 88 -5.51 8.94 1.26
C ILE A 88 -6.93 8.80 0.72
N PRO A 89 -7.68 9.91 0.54
CA PRO A 89 -8.98 9.86 -0.11
C PRO A 89 -8.87 9.28 -1.52
N VAL A 90 -9.62 8.21 -1.78
CA VAL A 90 -9.79 7.62 -3.10
C VAL A 90 -11.17 8.01 -3.60
N GLN A 91 -11.19 8.83 -4.65
CA GLN A 91 -12.42 9.43 -5.17
C GLN A 91 -12.84 8.77 -6.48
N MET A 92 -14.15 8.70 -6.69
CA MET A 92 -14.74 8.36 -7.99
C MET A 92 -15.73 9.44 -8.41
N LEU A 93 -15.75 9.71 -9.70
CA LEU A 93 -16.73 10.57 -10.35
C LEU A 93 -18.14 10.00 -10.10
N LYS A 94 -19.08 10.85 -9.69
CA LYS A 94 -20.50 10.49 -9.60
C LYS A 94 -21.10 10.43 -11.00
N GLN A 95 -21.89 9.40 -11.29
CA GLN A 95 -22.71 9.41 -12.49
C GLN A 95 -23.85 10.42 -12.31
N GLU A 96 -24.10 11.21 -13.35
CA GLU A 96 -25.31 12.00 -13.44
C GLU A 96 -26.52 11.05 -13.44
N PRO A 97 -27.58 11.34 -12.68
CA PRO A 97 -28.81 10.58 -12.79
C PRO A 97 -29.33 10.65 -14.23
N PRO A 98 -29.94 9.56 -14.75
CA PRO A 98 -30.52 9.59 -16.09
C PRO A 98 -31.55 10.72 -16.20
N PRO A 99 -31.63 11.40 -17.35
CA PRO A 99 -32.58 12.50 -17.53
C PRO A 99 -34.01 11.98 -17.33
N THR A 100 -34.76 12.63 -16.45
CA THR A 100 -36.20 12.43 -16.27
C THR A 100 -36.98 13.10 -17.41
N ASP A 101 -38.22 12.66 -17.67
CA ASP A 101 -39.06 13.19 -18.77
C ASP A 101 -39.28 14.71 -18.71
N GLU A 102 -39.10 15.34 -17.55
CA GLU A 102 -39.19 16.80 -17.33
C GLU A 102 -37.92 17.57 -17.75
N ASN A 103 -36.77 16.90 -17.92
CA ASN A 103 -35.46 17.50 -18.23
C ASN A 103 -34.94 17.10 -19.62
N LYS A 104 -35.81 16.71 -20.56
CA LYS A 104 -35.41 16.24 -21.89
C LYS A 104 -34.79 17.33 -22.79
N ASP A 105 -35.09 18.60 -22.54
CA ASP A 105 -34.64 19.73 -23.37
C ASP A 105 -33.51 20.57 -22.74
N GLU A 106 -33.14 20.32 -21.49
CA GLU A 106 -31.99 20.99 -20.85
C GLU A 106 -30.83 20.00 -20.72
N THR A 107 -29.82 20.16 -21.58
CA THR A 107 -28.52 19.51 -21.38
C THR A 107 -27.85 20.22 -20.20
N VAL A 108 -28.21 19.82 -18.98
CA VAL A 108 -27.55 20.29 -17.77
C VAL A 108 -26.13 19.71 -17.79
N ILE A 109 -25.18 20.46 -18.34
CA ILE A 109 -23.75 20.14 -18.21
C ILE A 109 -23.40 20.45 -16.75
N SER A 110 -23.53 19.45 -15.88
CA SER A 110 -23.09 19.60 -14.50
C SER A 110 -21.57 19.44 -14.44
N GLU A 111 -20.92 20.22 -13.57
CA GLU A 111 -19.48 20.03 -13.35
C GLU A 111 -19.22 18.64 -12.74
N PRO A 112 -18.15 17.94 -13.16
CA PRO A 112 -17.85 16.60 -12.70
C PRO A 112 -17.68 16.55 -11.17
N GLU A 113 -18.64 15.94 -10.47
CA GLU A 113 -18.64 15.84 -9.01
C GLU A 113 -17.90 14.58 -8.53
N TRP A 114 -16.89 14.74 -7.68
CA TRP A 114 -16.09 13.64 -7.14
C TRP A 114 -16.55 13.24 -5.74
N SER A 115 -16.75 11.95 -5.52
CA SER A 115 -17.13 11.38 -4.22
C SER A 115 -16.04 10.48 -3.64
N ALA A 116 -15.67 10.69 -2.38
CA ALA A 116 -14.76 9.78 -1.68
C ALA A 116 -15.44 8.41 -1.47
N ILE A 117 -14.73 7.34 -1.79
CA ILE A 117 -15.21 5.96 -1.68
C ILE A 117 -14.77 5.30 -0.37
N ASN A 118 -13.55 5.63 0.08
CA ASN A 118 -13.00 5.13 1.33
C ASN A 118 -13.16 6.14 2.48
N ASP A 119 -13.05 5.62 3.70
CA ASP A 119 -13.09 6.44 4.92
C ASP A 119 -11.83 7.30 5.13
N ALA A 120 -10.79 7.13 4.29
CA ALA A 120 -9.46 7.76 4.39
C ALA A 120 -8.82 7.64 5.80
N GLN A 121 -9.21 6.61 6.57
CA GLN A 121 -8.64 6.33 7.88
C GLN A 121 -7.61 5.21 7.78
N ALA A 122 -6.39 5.51 8.21
CA ALA A 122 -5.33 4.52 8.34
C ALA A 122 -5.77 3.32 9.18
N LEU A 123 -5.64 2.10 8.65
CA LEU A 123 -6.16 0.87 9.28
C LEU A 123 -5.68 0.71 10.74
N TRP A 124 -4.41 0.98 11.01
CA TRP A 124 -3.82 0.86 12.35
C TRP A 124 -4.39 1.85 13.37
N THR A 125 -5.13 2.88 12.93
CA THR A 125 -5.77 3.82 13.84
C THR A 125 -7.18 3.37 14.27
N LYS A 126 -7.76 2.39 13.57
CA LYS A 126 -9.09 1.86 13.88
C LYS A 126 -9.04 0.95 15.13
N PRO A 127 -10.10 0.94 15.97
CA PRO A 127 -10.19 0.01 17.09
C PRO A 127 -10.13 -1.46 16.61
N ARG A 128 -9.32 -2.29 17.29
CA ARG A 128 -9.06 -3.69 16.88
C ARG A 128 -10.31 -4.55 16.71
N ASN A 129 -11.35 -4.29 17.52
CA ASN A 129 -12.64 -5.00 17.47
C ASN A 129 -13.53 -4.58 16.29
N LYS A 130 -13.19 -3.51 15.58
CA LYS A 130 -13.90 -3.03 14.39
C LYS A 130 -13.19 -3.41 13.08
N ILE A 131 -12.02 -4.05 13.16
CA ILE A 131 -11.24 -4.45 11.98
C ILE A 131 -11.44 -5.94 11.74
N LYS A 132 -11.90 -6.31 10.56
CA LYS A 132 -12.04 -7.71 10.14
C LYS A 132 -10.70 -8.32 9.75
N ASP A 133 -10.59 -9.64 9.83
CA ASP A 133 -9.38 -10.36 9.41
C ASP A 133 -9.03 -10.11 7.94
N GLU A 134 -10.03 -10.01 7.06
CA GLU A 134 -9.84 -9.67 5.64
C GLU A 134 -9.20 -8.30 5.46
N GLU A 135 -9.57 -7.30 6.27
CA GLU A 135 -8.97 -5.96 6.20
C GLU A 135 -7.51 -5.98 6.64
N TYR A 136 -7.15 -6.79 7.65
CA TYR A 136 -5.74 -6.98 8.02
C TYR A 136 -4.93 -7.63 6.89
N LYS A 137 -5.52 -8.59 6.18
CA LYS A 137 -4.86 -9.28 5.05
C LYS A 137 -4.69 -8.38 3.83
N GLU A 138 -5.70 -7.59 3.48
CA GLU A 138 -5.58 -6.61 2.39
C GLU A 138 -4.55 -5.53 2.73
N PHE A 139 -4.55 -5.02 3.96
CA PHE A 139 -3.53 -4.08 4.39
C PHE A 139 -2.12 -4.67 4.38
N TYR A 140 -1.97 -5.97 4.72
CA TYR A 140 -0.70 -6.68 4.55
C TYR A 140 -0.23 -6.62 3.09
N ARG A 141 -1.07 -7.04 2.13
CA ARG A 141 -0.73 -7.02 0.70
C ARG A 141 -0.30 -5.63 0.25
N HIS A 142 -1.03 -4.61 0.67
CA HIS A 142 -0.70 -3.22 0.38
C HIS A 142 0.68 -2.81 0.93
N VAL A 143 0.96 -3.08 2.21
CA VAL A 143 2.18 -2.62 2.86
C VAL A 143 3.42 -3.44 2.47
N SER A 144 3.26 -4.73 2.20
CA SER A 144 4.35 -5.66 1.90
C SER A 144 4.61 -5.83 0.40
N SER A 145 3.63 -5.48 -0.45
CA SER A 145 3.65 -5.76 -1.89
C SER A 145 3.71 -7.26 -2.23
N ASP A 146 3.29 -8.08 -1.27
CA ASP A 146 3.09 -9.52 -1.42
C ASP A 146 1.64 -9.79 -1.82
N PHE A 147 1.40 -10.86 -2.56
CA PHE A 147 0.05 -11.29 -2.97
C PHE A 147 -0.52 -12.38 -2.06
N THR A 148 0.33 -13.00 -1.24
CA THR A 148 -0.07 -14.05 -0.31
C THR A 148 -0.67 -13.48 0.97
N ASP A 149 -1.45 -14.29 1.68
CA ASP A 149 -1.90 -13.93 3.03
C ASP A 149 -0.72 -14.03 4.03
N PRO A 150 -0.67 -13.18 5.07
CA PRO A 150 0.29 -13.32 6.16
C PRO A 150 -0.05 -14.55 7.04
N LEU A 151 0.95 -15.16 7.69
CA LEU A 151 0.72 -16.22 8.68
C LEU A 151 0.06 -15.70 9.95
N SER A 152 0.45 -14.50 10.35
CA SER A 152 -0.01 -13.86 11.57
C SER A 152 0.29 -12.38 11.54
N TRP A 153 -0.43 -11.63 12.36
CA TRP A 153 -0.21 -10.21 12.61
C TRP A 153 -0.36 -9.89 14.09
N SER A 154 0.19 -8.74 14.48
CA SER A 154 -0.01 -8.18 15.80
C SER A 154 -0.27 -6.69 15.71
N HIS A 155 -1.46 -6.29 16.12
CA HIS A 155 -1.90 -4.91 16.22
C HIS A 155 -1.89 -4.47 17.69
N ASN A 156 -1.03 -3.50 18.03
CA ASN A 156 -0.86 -3.00 19.39
C ASN A 156 -0.79 -1.48 19.41
N LYS A 157 -1.49 -0.89 20.38
CA LYS A 157 -1.30 0.50 20.80
C LYS A 157 -0.58 0.47 22.15
N VAL A 158 0.50 1.23 22.27
CA VAL A 158 1.30 1.39 23.48
C VAL A 158 1.17 2.86 23.89
N GLU A 159 0.85 3.07 25.16
CA GLU A 159 0.67 4.39 25.77
C GLU A 159 1.55 4.50 27.03
N GLY A 160 1.90 5.72 27.44
CA GLY A 160 2.66 5.99 28.67
C GLY A 160 4.07 6.52 28.38
N LYS A 161 5.12 5.75 28.75
CA LYS A 161 6.52 6.19 28.54
C LYS A 161 6.87 6.41 27.06
N GLN A 162 6.20 5.67 26.19
CA GLN A 162 6.28 5.81 24.73
C GLN A 162 4.87 5.66 24.18
N ASP A 163 4.46 6.59 23.34
CA ASP A 163 3.18 6.57 22.63
C ASP A 163 3.39 6.18 21.17
N TYR A 164 2.96 4.98 20.82
CA TYR A 164 3.01 4.49 19.45
C TYR A 164 1.99 3.38 19.17
N THR A 165 1.62 3.26 17.91
CA THR A 165 0.85 2.15 17.37
C THR A 165 1.74 1.33 16.45
N SER A 166 1.74 0.01 16.63
CA SER A 166 2.43 -0.93 15.74
C SER A 166 1.45 -1.95 15.18
N LEU A 167 1.51 -2.15 13.87
CA LEU A 167 0.83 -3.23 13.18
C LEU A 167 1.86 -3.98 12.33
N ILE A 168 2.26 -5.16 12.81
CA ILE A 168 3.33 -5.97 12.24
C ILE A 168 2.81 -7.33 11.78
N TYR A 169 3.43 -7.87 10.75
CA TYR A 169 3.03 -9.08 10.04
C TYR A 169 4.21 -10.05 9.90
N ILE A 170 3.88 -11.35 9.93
CA ILE A 170 4.79 -12.43 9.54
C ILE A 170 4.31 -12.95 8.17
N PRO A 171 5.12 -12.80 7.11
CA PRO A 171 4.81 -13.36 5.79
C PRO A 171 4.59 -14.88 5.82
N SER A 172 3.78 -15.40 4.91
CA SER A 172 3.63 -16.86 4.71
C SER A 172 4.73 -17.49 3.87
N MET A 173 5.37 -16.69 3.03
CA MET A 173 6.54 -17.09 2.28
C MET A 173 7.70 -16.16 2.60
N ALA A 174 8.92 -16.71 2.57
CA ALA A 174 10.11 -15.88 2.68
C ALA A 174 10.18 -14.94 1.46
N PRO A 175 10.48 -13.64 1.64
CA PRO A 175 10.74 -12.75 0.51
C PRO A 175 11.87 -13.29 -0.38
N MET A 176 11.74 -13.14 -1.70
CA MET A 176 12.75 -13.65 -2.65
C MET A 176 14.13 -13.01 -2.45
N ASP A 177 14.16 -11.74 -2.04
CA ASP A 177 15.36 -10.98 -1.76
C ASP A 177 15.86 -11.16 -0.33
N LEU A 178 15.29 -12.09 0.45
CA LEU A 178 15.62 -12.25 1.87
C LEU A 178 17.14 -12.32 2.08
N TYR A 179 17.87 -13.11 1.29
CA TYR A 179 19.31 -13.31 1.45
C TYR A 179 20.18 -12.22 0.79
N HIS A 180 19.60 -11.28 0.05
CA HIS A 180 20.36 -10.19 -0.53
C HIS A 180 20.79 -9.20 0.55
N ARG A 181 22.06 -8.80 0.52
CA ARG A 181 22.64 -7.88 1.49
C ARG A 181 21.96 -6.51 1.48
N ASP A 182 21.58 -6.05 0.29
CA ASP A 182 21.03 -4.72 0.04
C ASP A 182 19.50 -4.74 -0.11
N ALA A 183 18.85 -5.83 0.32
CA ALA A 183 17.40 -5.94 0.28
C ALA A 183 16.71 -4.89 1.16
N SER A 184 15.59 -4.38 0.64
CA SER A 184 14.67 -3.51 1.35
C SER A 184 14.15 -4.22 2.61
N ARG A 185 14.41 -3.63 3.78
CA ARG A 185 14.09 -4.24 5.08
C ARG A 185 13.56 -3.23 6.07
N GLY A 186 12.76 -3.72 7.02
CA GLY A 186 12.16 -2.90 8.07
C GLY A 186 10.66 -2.66 7.84
N ILE A 187 10.15 -1.67 8.54
CA ILE A 187 8.72 -1.33 8.56
C ILE A 187 8.51 0.08 8.02
N LYS A 188 7.30 0.39 7.56
CA LYS A 188 6.97 1.77 7.19
C LYS A 188 6.84 2.61 8.45
N LEU A 189 7.54 3.74 8.49
CA LEU A 189 7.50 4.66 9.61
C LEU A 189 6.52 5.80 9.33
N TYR A 190 5.61 5.98 10.28
CA TYR A 190 4.71 7.10 10.39
C TYR A 190 5.00 7.86 11.68
N ILE A 191 4.83 9.18 11.62
CA ILE A 191 4.89 10.05 12.78
C ILE A 191 3.64 10.91 12.78
N LYS A 192 2.86 10.83 13.85
CA LYS A 192 1.56 11.52 13.96
C LYS A 192 0.71 11.29 12.70
N ARG A 193 0.63 10.02 12.24
CA ARG A 193 -0.08 9.59 11.02
C ARG A 193 0.48 10.14 9.70
N THR A 194 1.58 10.88 9.73
CA THR A 194 2.27 11.36 8.53
C THR A 194 3.29 10.33 8.09
N PHE A 195 3.25 9.89 6.83
CA PHE A 195 4.25 8.98 6.28
C PHE A 195 5.62 9.66 6.25
N ILE A 196 6.65 8.98 6.75
CA ILE A 196 8.02 9.52 6.83
C ILE A 196 8.95 8.77 5.89
N MET A 197 9.02 7.45 6.00
CA MET A 197 9.89 6.64 5.16
C MET A 197 9.44 5.18 5.11
N ASP A 198 9.78 4.54 4.00
CA ASP A 198 9.80 3.09 3.88
C ASP A 198 11.09 2.52 4.50
N ASP A 199 11.07 1.22 4.79
CA ASP A 199 12.26 0.46 5.18
C ASP A 199 13.00 1.03 6.39
N ALA A 200 12.26 1.34 7.46
CA ALA A 200 12.83 1.78 8.71
C ALA A 200 13.44 0.59 9.46
N GLU A 201 14.62 0.17 9.01
CA GLU A 201 15.38 -0.98 9.52
C GLU A 201 15.80 -0.83 10.99
N GLN A 202 15.86 0.39 11.51
CA GLN A 202 16.29 0.68 12.89
C GLN A 202 15.37 0.06 13.95
N PHE A 203 14.11 -0.23 13.58
CA PHE A 203 13.09 -0.74 14.50
C PHE A 203 13.05 -2.26 14.62
N LEU A 204 13.88 -2.99 13.87
CA LEU A 204 13.95 -4.45 13.93
C LEU A 204 15.40 -4.96 13.81
N PRO A 205 15.76 -6.02 14.54
CA PRO A 205 17.07 -6.63 14.39
C PRO A 205 17.17 -7.40 13.06
N MET A 206 18.41 -7.59 12.59
CA MET A 206 18.68 -8.20 11.28
C MET A 206 18.08 -9.61 11.12
N TYR A 207 18.03 -10.40 12.21
CA TYR A 207 17.43 -11.74 12.19
C TYR A 207 15.89 -11.74 12.06
N LEU A 208 15.23 -10.58 12.16
CA LEU A 208 13.79 -10.38 11.93
C LEU A 208 13.49 -9.57 10.66
N ARG A 209 14.44 -9.47 9.72
CA ARG A 209 14.30 -8.69 8.48
C ARG A 209 13.10 -9.07 7.60
N PHE A 210 12.52 -10.25 7.79
CA PHE A 210 11.34 -10.71 7.06
C PHE A 210 10.03 -10.06 7.53
N VAL A 211 10.01 -9.42 8.70
CA VAL A 211 8.80 -8.79 9.25
C VAL A 211 8.43 -7.58 8.40
N LYS A 212 7.13 -7.45 8.10
CA LYS A 212 6.55 -6.32 7.38
C LYS A 212 5.53 -5.62 8.26
N GLY A 213 5.22 -4.36 7.97
CA GLY A 213 4.18 -3.63 8.70
C GLY A 213 4.45 -2.14 8.83
N VAL A 214 3.78 -1.53 9.80
CA VAL A 214 3.83 -0.09 10.08
C VAL A 214 4.08 0.18 11.56
N LEU A 215 4.77 1.29 11.82
CA LEU A 215 4.93 1.90 13.14
C LEU A 215 4.53 3.36 13.04
N ASP A 216 3.57 3.79 13.84
CA ASP A 216 3.12 5.18 13.96
C ASP A 216 3.45 5.70 15.36
N SER A 217 4.43 6.58 15.46
CA SER A 217 4.87 7.16 16.74
C SER A 217 4.32 8.56 16.93
N ALA A 218 3.81 8.87 18.12
CA ALA A 218 3.41 10.24 18.47
C ALA A 218 4.61 11.07 18.99
N ASP A 219 5.62 10.38 19.53
CA ASP A 219 6.73 10.99 20.27
C ASP A 219 7.95 11.31 19.39
N LEU A 220 8.08 10.68 18.21
CA LEU A 220 9.17 10.99 17.30
C LEU A 220 8.94 12.37 16.64
N PRO A 221 10.00 13.16 16.40
CA PRO A 221 9.88 14.43 15.70
C PRO A 221 9.73 14.22 14.19
N LEU A 222 8.95 15.08 13.51
CA LEU A 222 8.67 14.95 12.06
C LEU A 222 9.92 15.14 11.17
N ASN A 223 10.89 15.93 11.62
CA ASN A 223 12.12 16.24 10.88
C ASN A 223 13.21 15.16 11.05
N ILE A 224 12.81 13.91 11.28
CA ILE A 224 13.75 12.83 11.55
C ILE A 224 14.32 12.23 10.26
N SER A 225 15.65 12.04 10.24
CA SER A 225 16.37 11.34 9.17
C SER A 225 16.78 9.93 9.62
N ARG A 226 17.25 9.11 8.68
CA ARG A 226 17.81 7.77 9.00
C ARG A 226 18.98 7.85 9.97
N GLU A 227 19.79 8.90 9.90
CA GLU A 227 20.92 9.12 10.81
C GLU A 227 20.42 9.48 12.22
N ILE A 228 19.43 10.36 12.32
CA ILE A 228 18.87 10.78 13.62
C ILE A 228 18.17 9.58 14.29
N LEU A 229 17.47 8.74 13.52
CA LEU A 229 16.85 7.51 14.03
C LEU A 229 17.86 6.60 14.74
N GLN A 230 19.05 6.41 14.15
CA GLN A 230 20.08 5.53 14.73
C GLN A 230 20.62 6.04 16.07
N LYS A 231 20.65 7.36 16.28
CA LYS A 231 21.18 7.99 17.50
C LYS A 231 20.13 8.21 18.60
N THR A 232 18.86 7.88 18.33
CA THR A 232 17.74 8.19 19.22
C THR A 232 17.50 7.06 20.24
N PRO A 233 17.65 7.29 21.57
CA PRO A 233 17.45 6.24 22.58
C PRO A 233 16.05 5.61 22.55
N MET A 234 15.05 6.40 22.16
CA MET A 234 13.67 5.94 22.02
C MET A 234 13.52 4.81 20.99
N VAL A 235 14.31 4.85 19.91
CA VAL A 235 14.29 3.87 18.83
C VAL A 235 14.77 2.51 19.33
N GLU A 236 15.83 2.44 20.13
CA GLU A 236 16.30 1.17 20.72
C GLU A 236 15.28 0.56 21.69
N SER A 237 14.53 1.38 22.43
CA SER A 237 13.44 0.90 23.29
C SER A 237 12.28 0.33 22.46
N ILE A 238 11.85 1.04 21.40
CA ILE A 238 10.78 0.56 20.50
C ILE A 238 11.24 -0.71 19.77
N LYS A 239 12.46 -0.74 19.25
CA LYS A 239 13.07 -1.91 18.61
C LYS A 239 13.06 -3.12 19.53
N SER A 240 13.46 -2.95 20.80
CA SER A 240 13.43 -4.02 21.80
C SER A 240 12.00 -4.53 22.05
N ALA A 241 11.04 -3.62 22.14
CA ALA A 241 9.62 -3.96 22.33
C ALA A 241 9.02 -4.69 21.11
N LEU A 242 9.31 -4.23 19.89
CA LEU A 242 8.87 -4.87 18.65
C LEU A 242 9.53 -6.23 18.46
N THR A 243 10.82 -6.36 18.77
CA THR A 243 11.55 -7.63 18.76
C THR A 243 10.85 -8.66 19.63
N LYS A 244 10.58 -8.30 20.90
CA LYS A 244 9.85 -9.18 21.83
C LYS A 244 8.48 -9.56 21.27
N ARG A 245 7.75 -8.61 20.68
CA ARG A 245 6.44 -8.85 20.08
C ARG A 245 6.50 -9.88 18.95
N VAL A 246 7.47 -9.77 18.05
CA VAL A 246 7.65 -10.71 16.94
C VAL A 246 8.00 -12.11 17.47
N LEU A 247 8.90 -12.21 18.45
CA LEU A 247 9.26 -13.49 19.07
C LEU A 247 8.06 -14.14 19.78
N ASP A 248 7.21 -13.35 20.44
CA ASP A 248 5.96 -13.83 21.04
C ASP A 248 4.99 -14.34 19.97
N MET A 249 4.87 -13.65 18.82
CA MET A 249 4.05 -14.09 17.69
C MET A 249 4.55 -15.44 17.14
N LEU A 250 5.86 -15.55 16.91
CA LEU A 250 6.49 -16.79 16.45
C LEU A 250 6.26 -17.95 17.44
N SER A 251 6.40 -17.67 18.74
CA SER A 251 6.16 -18.65 19.81
C SER A 251 4.71 -19.13 19.84
N LYS A 252 3.74 -18.23 19.60
CA LYS A 252 2.32 -18.60 19.49
C LYS A 252 2.02 -19.41 18.24
N LEU A 253 2.60 -19.03 17.10
CA LEU A 253 2.50 -19.78 15.84
C LEU A 253 3.05 -21.20 15.98
N ALA A 254 4.20 -21.34 16.65
CA ALA A 254 4.83 -22.63 16.92
C ALA A 254 3.92 -23.60 17.68
N LYS A 255 3.19 -23.09 18.66
CA LYS A 255 2.23 -23.88 19.44
C LYS A 255 0.99 -24.26 18.63
N LYS A 256 0.55 -23.40 17.71
CA LYS A 256 -0.69 -23.58 16.95
C LYS A 256 -0.53 -24.49 15.74
N ILE A 257 0.65 -24.54 15.10
CA ILE A 257 0.81 -25.23 13.81
C ILE A 257 2.16 -25.97 13.70
N LYS A 258 2.18 -27.28 13.99
CA LYS A 258 3.38 -28.13 13.77
C LYS A 258 3.82 -28.23 12.30
N LYS A 259 2.89 -28.11 11.33
CA LYS A 259 3.16 -28.32 9.88
C LYS A 259 3.61 -27.04 9.14
N ASN A 260 2.92 -25.91 9.29
CA ASN A 260 3.28 -24.66 8.60
C ASN A 260 4.54 -24.01 9.16
N MET A 261 4.84 -24.21 10.46
CA MET A 261 6.09 -23.75 11.04
C MET A 261 7.29 -24.56 10.52
N LEU A 262 7.07 -25.82 10.13
CA LEU A 262 8.07 -26.61 9.41
C LEU A 262 8.33 -25.99 8.03
N LEU A 263 7.29 -25.62 7.28
CA LEU A 263 7.46 -24.95 5.97
C LEU A 263 8.12 -23.57 6.06
N PHE A 264 7.72 -22.72 7.02
CA PHE A 264 8.31 -21.39 7.19
C PHE A 264 9.71 -21.45 7.82
N GLY A 265 9.92 -22.34 8.80
CA GLY A 265 11.24 -22.62 9.34
C GLY A 265 12.17 -23.18 8.26
N LEU A 266 11.69 -24.08 7.41
CA LEU A 266 12.44 -24.58 6.25
C LEU A 266 12.66 -23.48 5.20
N SER A 267 11.76 -22.51 5.00
CA SER A 267 12.01 -21.41 4.05
C SER A 267 13.02 -20.38 4.58
N LEU A 268 13.15 -20.24 5.90
CA LEU A 268 14.18 -19.41 6.55
C LEU A 268 15.54 -20.12 6.69
N VAL A 269 15.57 -21.46 6.66
CA VAL A 269 16.77 -22.28 6.92
C VAL A 269 17.26 -23.04 5.67
N ARG A 270 16.45 -23.21 4.63
CA ARG A 270 16.91 -23.77 3.34
C ARG A 270 17.64 -22.67 2.56
N PHE A 271 18.95 -22.90 2.42
CA PHE A 271 20.02 -22.16 1.74
C PHE A 271 20.81 -21.20 2.64
#